data_AF-A0A1Z5SE58-F1
#
_entry.id   AF-A0A1Z5SE58-F1
#
_cell.length_a   1.000
_cell.length_b   1.000
_cell.length_c   1.000
_cell.angle_alpha   90.00
_cell.angle_beta   90.00
_cell.angle_gamma   90.00
#
_symmetry.space_group_name_H-M   'P 1'
#
loop_
_entity.id
_entity.type
_entity.pdbx_description
1 polymer ?
#
loop_
_entity_poly.entity_id
_entity_poly.type
_entity_poly.pdbx_seq_one_letter_code
_entity_poly.pdbx_strand_id
1 'polypeptide(L)'
;MKKLITIAAAILLTNMGIAQETKGTFYGQKFEQGRSMDVAQFSAAINATDKLKDIRVTGTIEQVCQSAGCWVRLNNPNGESIFVKFKDHFTIPKDLAGATVVVYGNASKKTVSVADQKHFAEDAGKSADEIAKITKPKDEVRIDASGILIQ
;
A
#
# COMPACT_ATOMS: atom_id res chain seq x y z
N MET A 1 -73.31 0.86 -7.45
CA MET A 1 -72.17 1.24 -8.32
C MET A 1 -71.42 2.35 -7.59
N LYS A 2 -70.18 2.29 -7.13
CA LYS A 2 -69.00 1.47 -7.41
C LYS A 2 -68.19 1.35 -6.09
N LYS A 3 -67.64 0.17 -5.83
CA LYS A 3 -66.59 -0.07 -4.82
C LYS A 3 -65.23 0.24 -5.47
N LEU A 4 -64.32 0.89 -4.75
CA LEU A 4 -62.88 1.06 -5.04
C LEU A 4 -62.24 1.25 -3.65
N ILE A 5 -61.69 0.27 -2.93
CA ILE A 5 -60.56 -0.65 -3.15
C ILE A 5 -59.25 0.08 -3.49
N THR A 6 -58.52 0.39 -2.39
CA THR A 6 -57.08 0.19 -2.11
C THR A 6 -56.01 0.71 -3.09
N ILE A 7 -54.94 1.31 -2.56
CA ILE A 7 -53.56 0.77 -2.51
C ILE A 7 -52.65 1.80 -1.82
N ALA A 8 -52.18 1.47 -0.62
CA ALA A 8 -51.06 2.15 0.03
C ALA A 8 -49.76 1.63 -0.61
N ALA A 9 -49.02 2.50 -1.29
CA ALA A 9 -47.72 2.18 -1.86
C ALA A 9 -46.65 2.24 -0.75
N ALA A 10 -46.28 1.08 -0.22
CA ALA A 10 -45.10 0.92 0.62
C ALA A 10 -43.85 0.94 -0.29
N ILE A 11 -43.15 2.07 -0.33
CA ILE A 11 -41.86 2.21 -1.00
C ILE A 11 -40.82 1.54 -0.10
N LEU A 12 -40.55 0.26 -0.34
CA LEU A 12 -39.35 -0.41 0.20
C LEU A 12 -38.12 0.19 -0.49
N LEU A 13 -37.44 1.10 0.20
CA LEU A 13 -36.08 1.52 -0.15
C LEU A 13 -35.14 0.36 0.16
N THR A 14 -34.92 -0.52 -0.83
CA THR A 14 -33.84 -1.49 -0.77
C THR A 14 -32.52 -0.73 -0.86
N ASN A 15 -31.81 -0.63 0.26
CA ASN A 15 -30.39 -0.25 0.29
C ASN A 15 -29.60 -1.34 -0.44
N MET A 16 -29.50 -1.18 -1.75
CA MET A 16 -28.66 -1.97 -2.62
C MET A 16 -27.22 -1.51 -2.33
N GLY A 17 -26.55 -2.22 -1.41
CA GLY A 17 -25.13 -2.04 -1.18
C GLY A 17 -24.42 -2.26 -2.51
N ILE A 18 -23.83 -1.19 -3.05
CA ILE A 18 -23.01 -1.26 -4.26
C ILE A 18 -21.79 -2.10 -3.87
N ALA A 19 -21.78 -3.37 -4.31
CA ALA A 19 -20.56 -4.16 -4.33
C ALA A 19 -19.63 -3.47 -5.33
N GLN A 20 -18.60 -2.80 -4.83
CA GLN A 20 -17.64 -2.11 -5.66
C GLN A 20 -16.83 -3.18 -6.41
N GLU A 21 -16.99 -3.24 -7.75
CA GLU A 21 -16.19 -4.11 -8.60
C GLU A 21 -14.71 -3.83 -8.36
N THR A 22 -13.96 -4.90 -8.12
CA THR A 22 -12.53 -4.87 -7.85
C THR A 22 -11.77 -4.65 -9.17
N LYS A 23 -11.66 -3.41 -9.62
CA LYS A 23 -10.75 -3.04 -10.72
C LYS A 23 -9.31 -3.08 -10.20
N GLY A 24 -8.49 -3.96 -10.78
CA GLY A 24 -7.06 -4.04 -10.49
C GLY A 24 -6.50 -5.47 -10.48
N THR A 25 -5.18 -5.56 -10.31
CA THR A 25 -4.43 -6.84 -10.28
C THR A 25 -3.84 -7.05 -8.89
N PHE A 26 -4.13 -8.23 -8.30
CA PHE A 26 -3.57 -8.62 -7.01
C PHE A 26 -2.24 -9.37 -7.17
N TYR A 27 -1.31 -9.09 -6.27
CA TYR A 27 -0.07 -9.85 -6.06
C TYR A 27 0.07 -10.21 -4.58
N GLY A 28 0.65 -11.38 -4.31
CA GLY A 28 0.70 -11.94 -2.96
C GLY A 28 -0.66 -12.43 -2.46
N GLN A 29 -0.90 -12.31 -1.16
CA GLN A 29 -2.15 -12.71 -0.53
C GLN A 29 -3.31 -11.80 -0.98
N LYS A 30 -4.41 -12.39 -1.44
CA LYS A 30 -5.67 -11.65 -1.67
C LYS A 30 -6.25 -11.18 -0.33
N PHE A 31 -6.85 -9.99 -0.34
CA PHE A 31 -7.49 -9.41 0.84
C PHE A 31 -8.77 -8.69 0.45
N GLU A 32 -9.72 -8.63 1.38
CA GLU A 32 -10.96 -7.87 1.22
C GLU A 32 -10.64 -6.40 1.01
N GLN A 33 -11.19 -5.82 -0.05
CA GLN A 33 -11.14 -4.38 -0.28
C GLN A 33 -12.09 -3.70 0.71
N GLY A 34 -11.65 -2.58 1.29
CA GLY A 34 -12.39 -1.89 2.34
C GLY A 34 -11.67 -0.62 2.74
N ARG A 35 -11.97 -0.10 3.93
CA ARG A 35 -11.33 1.12 4.43
C ARG A 35 -9.81 0.97 4.45
N SER A 36 -9.13 1.83 3.71
CA SER A 36 -7.69 2.03 3.74
C SER A 36 -7.36 3.39 4.33
N MET A 37 -6.16 3.50 4.89
CA MET A 37 -5.56 4.79 5.20
C MET A 37 -4.87 5.31 3.95
N ASP A 38 -5.01 6.60 3.62
CA ASP A 38 -4.06 7.23 2.72
C ASP A 38 -2.67 7.36 3.41
N VAL A 39 -1.64 7.74 2.65
CA VAL A 39 -0.26 7.87 3.17
C VAL A 39 -0.16 8.89 4.33
N ALA A 40 -0.95 9.95 4.32
CA ALA A 40 -0.91 10.97 5.38
C ALA A 40 -1.54 10.43 6.67
N GLN A 41 -2.70 9.79 6.57
CA GLN A 41 -3.39 9.10 7.67
C GLN A 41 -2.52 7.99 8.26
N PHE A 42 -1.89 7.19 7.39
CA PHE A 42 -0.96 6.15 7.81
C PHE A 42 0.25 6.74 8.54
N SER A 43 0.86 7.81 8.01
CA SER A 43 1.99 8.48 8.64
C SER A 43 1.63 9.02 10.03
N ALA A 44 0.46 9.63 10.18
CA ALA A 44 -0.03 10.06 11.48
C ALA A 44 -0.22 8.88 12.45
N ALA A 45 -0.84 7.79 11.98
CA ALA A 45 -1.11 6.61 12.79
C ALA A 45 0.19 5.92 13.26
N ILE A 46 1.16 5.71 12.37
CA ILE A 46 2.44 5.06 12.71
C ILE A 46 3.36 5.97 13.53
N ASN A 47 3.16 7.29 13.52
CA ASN A 47 3.91 8.18 14.40
C ASN A 47 3.42 8.10 15.85
N ALA A 48 2.13 7.79 16.07
CA ALA A 48 1.54 7.63 17.40
C ALA A 48 1.89 6.29 18.09
N THR A 49 2.53 5.36 17.39
CA THR A 49 2.94 4.04 17.92
C THR A 49 4.24 3.57 17.25
N ASP A 50 4.69 2.35 17.53
CA ASP A 50 5.85 1.76 16.86
C ASP A 50 5.48 0.71 15.82
N LYS A 51 4.26 0.16 15.92
CA LYS A 51 3.78 -0.93 15.07
C LYS A 51 2.28 -0.80 14.81
N LEU A 52 1.88 -1.13 13.59
CA LEU A 52 0.48 -1.33 13.22
C LEU A 52 0.33 -2.70 12.57
N LYS A 53 -0.77 -3.39 12.86
CA LYS A 53 -1.05 -4.73 12.34
C LYS A 53 -2.27 -4.72 11.43
N ASP A 54 -2.25 -5.59 10.42
CA ASP A 54 -3.37 -5.87 9.50
C ASP A 54 -3.96 -4.59 8.88
N ILE A 55 -3.07 -3.66 8.51
CA ILE A 55 -3.45 -2.38 7.92
C ILE A 55 -3.60 -2.47 6.41
N ARG A 56 -4.39 -1.55 5.87
CA ARG A 56 -4.46 -1.25 4.44
C ARG A 56 -4.02 0.17 4.21
N VAL A 57 -3.04 0.37 3.33
CA VAL A 57 -2.53 1.71 2.97
C VAL A 57 -2.70 1.91 1.47
N THR A 58 -3.37 3.00 1.09
CA THR A 58 -3.46 3.46 -0.29
C THR A 58 -2.35 4.48 -0.54
N GLY A 59 -1.61 4.30 -1.63
CA GLY A 59 -0.54 5.23 -2.01
C GLY A 59 -0.14 5.08 -3.47
N THR A 60 0.72 5.99 -3.93
CA THR A 60 1.30 5.96 -5.27
C THR A 60 2.71 5.39 -5.17
N ILE A 61 3.05 4.43 -6.04
CA ILE A 61 4.41 3.90 -6.13
C ILE A 61 5.33 5.01 -6.65
N GLU A 62 6.35 5.36 -5.87
CA GLU A 62 7.44 6.23 -6.28
C GLU A 62 8.55 5.42 -6.97
N GLN A 63 8.86 4.25 -6.42
CA GLN A 63 9.96 3.41 -6.89
C GLN A 63 9.62 1.93 -6.74
N VAL A 64 10.09 1.13 -7.69
CA VAL A 64 10.03 -0.34 -7.65
C VAL A 64 11.46 -0.88 -7.65
N CYS A 65 11.69 -1.97 -6.92
CA CYS A 65 12.90 -2.79 -7.05
C CYS A 65 13.13 -3.19 -8.52
N GLN A 66 14.22 -2.70 -9.14
CA GLN A 66 14.56 -3.01 -10.52
C GLN A 66 15.27 -4.35 -10.68
N SER A 67 15.78 -4.94 -9.59
CA SER A 67 16.32 -6.30 -9.56
C SER A 67 15.23 -7.34 -9.84
N ALA A 68 14.22 -7.44 -8.96
CA ALA A 68 13.20 -8.49 -9.04
C ALA A 68 11.75 -8.01 -8.86
N GLY A 69 11.50 -6.74 -8.51
CA GLY A 69 10.15 -6.27 -8.14
C GLY A 69 9.68 -6.78 -6.76
N CYS A 70 10.61 -7.06 -5.84
CA CYS A 70 10.34 -7.65 -4.52
C CYS A 70 10.07 -6.62 -3.40
N TRP A 71 10.15 -5.33 -3.71
CA TRP A 71 9.80 -4.23 -2.82
C TRP A 71 9.43 -2.99 -3.64
N VAL A 72 8.69 -2.07 -3.01
CA VAL A 72 8.38 -0.75 -3.55
C VAL A 72 8.60 0.34 -2.50
N ARG A 73 8.73 1.58 -2.95
CA ARG A 73 8.58 2.77 -2.10
C ARG A 73 7.32 3.51 -2.50
N LEU A 74 6.47 3.83 -1.52
CA LEU A 74 5.30 4.68 -1.74
C LEU A 74 5.69 6.14 -1.51
N ASN A 75 5.24 7.02 -2.41
CA ASN A 75 5.42 8.45 -2.30
C ASN A 75 4.76 8.97 -1.02
N ASN A 76 5.50 9.77 -0.26
CA ASN A 76 4.99 10.50 0.90
C ASN A 76 5.32 11.99 0.74
N PRO A 77 4.37 12.83 0.32
CA PRO A 77 4.64 14.24 0.02
C PRO A 77 5.07 15.04 1.26
N ASN A 78 4.79 14.54 2.46
CA ASN A 78 5.04 15.24 3.73
C ASN A 78 6.25 14.69 4.49
N GLY A 79 7.06 13.84 3.86
CA GLY A 79 8.20 13.24 4.54
C GLY A 79 8.92 12.22 3.69
N GLU A 80 9.48 11.21 4.35
CA GLU A 80 10.19 10.14 3.65
C GLU A 80 9.22 9.14 3.05
N SER A 81 9.60 8.64 1.87
CA SER A 81 8.91 7.52 1.20
C SER A 81 8.72 6.33 2.15
N ILE A 82 7.60 5.65 2.04
CA ILE A 82 7.30 4.47 2.86
C ILE A 82 7.88 3.24 2.18
N PHE A 83 8.78 2.52 2.85
CA PHE A 83 9.34 1.29 2.31
C PHE A 83 8.34 0.14 2.46
N VAL A 84 8.05 -0.57 1.38
CA VAL A 84 7.14 -1.73 1.38
C VAL A 84 7.92 -2.93 0.91
N LYS A 85 8.23 -3.85 1.82
CA LYS A 85 8.88 -5.12 1.48
C LYS A 85 7.82 -6.20 1.31
N PHE A 86 7.93 -6.99 0.25
CA PHE A 86 7.00 -8.09 0.01
C PHE A 86 7.43 -9.32 0.81
N LYS A 87 6.47 -9.87 1.56
CA LYS A 87 6.66 -11.15 2.26
C LYS A 87 6.65 -12.30 1.26
N ASP A 88 7.22 -13.43 1.67
CA ASP A 88 7.18 -14.67 0.90
C ASP A 88 7.75 -14.54 -0.53
N HIS A 89 8.58 -13.51 -0.76
CA HIS A 89 9.24 -13.20 -2.03
C HIS A 89 8.32 -13.07 -3.24
N PHE A 90 7.04 -12.70 -3.07
CA PHE A 90 6.22 -12.35 -4.24
C PHE A 90 6.78 -11.09 -4.91
N THR A 91 6.60 -11.01 -6.23
CA THR A 91 7.10 -9.91 -7.05
C THR A 91 5.99 -9.29 -7.87
N ILE A 92 6.23 -8.06 -8.32
CA ILE A 92 5.35 -7.31 -9.20
C ILE A 92 6.12 -6.85 -10.45
N PRO A 93 5.42 -6.43 -11.53
CA PRO A 93 6.04 -5.75 -12.66
C PRO A 93 6.88 -4.53 -12.23
N LYS A 94 8.02 -4.31 -12.90
CA LYS A 94 9.00 -3.28 -12.51
C LYS A 94 8.62 -1.87 -12.97
N ASP A 95 7.71 -1.79 -13.93
CA ASP A 95 7.21 -0.59 -14.62
C ASP A 95 5.94 -0.02 -13.97
N LEU A 96 5.87 -0.06 -12.64
CA LEU A 96 4.71 0.38 -11.85
C LEU A 96 4.92 1.70 -11.13
N ALA A 97 6.01 2.43 -11.40
CA ALA A 97 6.18 3.79 -10.88
C ALA A 97 5.02 4.69 -11.35
N GLY A 98 4.42 5.44 -10.43
CA GLY A 98 3.23 6.25 -10.66
C GLY A 98 1.90 5.52 -10.51
N ALA A 99 1.89 4.18 -10.38
CA ALA A 99 0.66 3.42 -10.18
C ALA A 99 0.09 3.65 -8.76
N THR A 100 -1.23 3.72 -8.66
CA THR A 100 -1.94 3.73 -7.38
C THR A 100 -2.15 2.30 -6.90
N VAL A 101 -1.85 2.06 -5.63
CA VAL A 101 -1.91 0.73 -5.03
C VAL A 101 -2.60 0.74 -3.68
N VAL A 102 -3.13 -0.43 -3.30
CA VAL A 102 -3.53 -0.73 -1.92
C VAL A 102 -2.60 -1.82 -1.39
N VAL A 103 -1.84 -1.51 -0.35
CA VAL A 103 -0.93 -2.43 0.32
C VAL A 103 -1.61 -2.98 1.57
N TYR A 104 -1.61 -4.30 1.73
CA TYR A 104 -2.07 -4.99 2.93
C TYR A 104 -0.89 -5.62 3.68
N GLY A 105 -0.75 -5.33 4.97
CA GLY A 105 0.33 -5.90 5.78
C GLY A 105 0.49 -5.29 7.16
N ASN A 106 1.70 -5.42 7.71
CA ASN A 106 2.05 -4.92 9.03
C ASN A 106 3.12 -3.83 8.91
N ALA A 107 2.96 -2.73 9.64
CA ALA A 107 3.92 -1.64 9.65
C ALA A 107 4.75 -1.61 10.93
N SER A 108 6.00 -1.18 10.82
CA SER A 108 6.86 -0.87 11.96
C SER A 108 7.93 0.15 11.60
N LYS A 109 8.45 0.84 12.62
CA LYS A 109 9.69 1.63 12.49
C LYS A 109 10.90 0.70 12.55
N LYS A 110 11.88 0.91 11.67
CA LYS A 110 13.08 0.07 11.55
C LYS A 110 14.31 0.93 11.34
N THR A 111 15.37 0.65 12.10
CA THR A 111 16.71 1.14 11.76
C THR A 111 17.31 0.22 10.70
N VAL A 112 17.58 0.77 9.52
CA VAL A 112 18.19 0.07 8.40
C VAL A 112 19.69 0.29 8.41
N SER A 113 20.45 -0.81 8.37
CA SER A 113 21.91 -0.75 8.34
C SER A 113 22.42 -0.07 7.07
N VAL A 114 23.67 0.41 7.08
CA VAL A 114 24.31 0.93 5.86
C VAL A 114 24.37 -0.14 4.76
N ALA A 115 24.62 -1.39 5.14
CA ALA A 115 24.72 -2.50 4.19
C ALA A 115 23.38 -2.75 3.48
N ASP A 116 22.28 -2.82 4.24
CA ASP A 116 20.94 -3.03 3.68
C ASP A 116 20.51 -1.84 2.81
N GLN A 117 20.79 -0.61 3.24
CA GLN A 117 20.49 0.58 2.45
C GLN A 117 21.23 0.58 1.11
N LYS A 118 22.51 0.16 1.09
CA LYS A 118 23.28 0.02 -0.14
C LYS A 118 22.71 -1.06 -1.04
N HIS A 119 22.35 -2.21 -0.48
CA HIS A 119 21.72 -3.29 -1.24
C HIS A 119 20.39 -2.84 -1.88
N PHE A 120 19.54 -2.11 -1.14
CA PHE A 120 18.30 -1.56 -1.71
C PHE A 120 18.58 -0.48 -2.78
N ALA A 121 19.65 0.29 -2.64
CA ALA A 121 20.05 1.27 -3.65
C ALA A 121 20.60 0.60 -4.93
N GLU A 122 21.32 -0.51 -4.80
CA GLU A 122 21.75 -1.36 -5.93
C GLU A 122 20.54 -1.98 -6.63
N ASP A 123 19.59 -2.55 -5.87
CA ASP A 123 18.33 -3.07 -6.39
C ASP A 123 17.50 -2.02 -7.13
N ALA A 124 17.60 -0.77 -6.70
CA ALA A 124 16.97 0.39 -7.33
C ALA A 124 17.66 0.82 -8.64
N GLY A 125 18.85 0.29 -8.95
CA GLY A 125 19.66 0.72 -10.08
C GLY A 125 20.38 2.05 -9.87
N LYS A 126 20.63 2.47 -8.61
CA LYS A 126 21.37 3.71 -8.33
C LYS A 126 22.84 3.59 -8.74
N SER A 127 23.45 4.74 -9.04
CA SER A 127 24.88 4.81 -9.38
C SER A 127 25.77 4.50 -8.16
N ALA A 128 27.01 4.03 -8.43
CA ALA A 128 28.00 3.78 -7.38
C ALA A 128 28.27 5.01 -6.51
N ASP A 129 28.27 6.21 -7.11
CA ASP A 129 28.46 7.49 -6.40
C ASP A 129 27.30 7.81 -5.44
N GLU A 130 26.06 7.47 -5.80
CA GLU A 130 24.92 7.63 -4.90
C GLU A 130 24.97 6.61 -3.75
N ILE A 131 25.36 5.37 -4.05
CA ILE A 131 25.50 4.30 -3.05
C ILE A 131 26.63 4.63 -2.06
N ALA A 132 27.73 5.22 -2.53
CA ALA A 132 28.86 5.63 -1.70
C ALA A 132 28.49 6.71 -0.66
N LYS A 133 27.47 7.53 -0.92
CA LYS A 133 26.98 8.56 0.02
C LYS A 133 26.23 7.97 1.22
N ILE A 134 25.84 6.70 1.17
CA ILE A 134 25.17 6.00 2.27
C ILE A 134 26.24 5.59 3.29
N THR A 135 26.40 6.42 4.33
CA THR A 135 27.47 6.25 5.33
C THR A 135 26.95 6.05 6.76
N LYS A 136 25.64 6.17 6.99
CA LYS A 136 25.03 6.01 8.32
C LYS A 136 23.76 5.17 8.28
N PRO A 137 23.46 4.41 9.35
CA PRO A 137 22.15 3.80 9.53
C PRO A 137 21.04 4.84 9.48
N LYS A 138 19.85 4.41 9.08
CA LYS A 138 18.70 5.29 8.90
C LYS A 138 17.44 4.64 9.45
N ASP A 139 16.66 5.38 10.22
CA ASP A 139 15.33 4.95 10.61
C ASP A 139 14.35 5.16 9.45
N GLU A 140 13.56 4.15 9.14
CA GLU A 140 12.50 4.23 8.14
C GLU A 140 11.21 3.59 8.65
N VAL A 141 10.09 4.03 8.07
CA VAL A 141 8.82 3.33 8.20
C VAL A 141 8.77 2.24 7.15
N ARG A 142 8.54 1.00 7.61
CA ARG A 142 8.45 -0.17 6.77
C ARG A 142 7.12 -0.88 6.92
N ILE A 143 6.52 -1.24 5.79
CA ILE A 143 5.40 -2.17 5.70
C ILE A 143 5.92 -3.51 5.18
N ASP A 144 5.76 -4.57 5.96
CA ASP A 144 5.92 -5.94 5.49
C ASP A 144 4.58 -6.38 4.89
N ALA A 145 4.46 -6.28 3.57
CA ALA A 145 3.23 -6.53 2.84
C ALA A 145 2.98 -8.02 2.65
N SER A 146 1.80 -8.47 3.04
CA SER A 146 1.29 -9.80 2.70
C SER A 146 0.67 -9.82 1.30
N GLY A 147 0.15 -8.69 0.83
CA GLY A 147 -0.40 -8.55 -0.52
C GLY A 147 -0.50 -7.10 -0.96
N ILE A 148 -0.60 -6.91 -2.27
CA ILE A 148 -0.75 -5.60 -2.91
C ILE A 148 -1.75 -5.70 -4.06
N LEU A 149 -2.61 -4.70 -4.18
CA LEU A 149 -3.52 -4.49 -5.29
C LEU A 149 -3.02 -3.31 -6.11
N ILE A 150 -2.78 -3.52 -7.40
CA ILE A 150 -2.51 -2.45 -8.37
C ILE A 150 -3.84 -2.03 -8.99
N GLN A 151 -4.21 -0.76 -8.89
CA GLN A 151 -5.51 -0.22 -9.36
C GLN A 151 -5.50 0.17 -10.84
#